data_AF-A0AAW9B9M2-F1
#
_entry.id   AF-A0AAW9B9M2-F1
#
_cell.length_a   1.000
_cell.length_b   1.000
_cell.length_c   1.000
_cell.angle_alpha   90.00
_cell.angle_beta   90.00
_cell.angle_gamma   90.00
#
_symmetry.space_group_name_H-M   'P 1'
#
loop_
_entity.id
_entity.type
_entity.pdbx_description
1 polymer ?
#
loop_
_entity_poly.entity_id
_entity_poly.type
_entity_poly.pdbx_seq_one_letter_code
_entity_poly.pdbx_strand_id
1 'polypeptide(L)'
;MDSWLQITVTFAYSGLLLSFVMAFARLILGPTLADRVVALDLISFITIGFITVYTLDSGEDALLDIAITLGLVAFLGTIAFARLIVKRKEKE
;
A
#
# COMPACT_ATOMS: atom_id res chain seq x y z
N MET A 1 17.52 21.87 -2.30
CA MET A 1 17.39 20.41 -2.31
C MET A 1 18.70 19.86 -2.83
N ASP A 2 19.43 19.10 -2.02
CA ASP A 2 20.72 18.54 -2.46
C ASP A 2 20.49 17.56 -3.62
N SER A 3 21.34 17.59 -4.65
CA SER A 3 21.20 16.75 -5.85
C SER A 3 21.07 15.26 -5.51
N TRP A 4 21.69 14.82 -4.42
CA TRP A 4 21.61 13.46 -3.88
C TRP A 4 20.22 13.06 -3.39
N LEU A 5 19.50 14.00 -2.75
CA LEU A 5 18.15 13.76 -2.26
C LEU A 5 17.18 13.56 -3.43
N GLN A 6 17.29 14.38 -4.48
CA GLN A 6 16.43 14.27 -5.66
C GLN A 6 16.60 12.93 -6.38
N ILE A 7 17.85 12.45 -6.52
CA ILE A 7 18.12 11.14 -7.13
C ILE A 7 17.46 10.02 -6.29
N THR A 8 17.60 10.09 -4.97
CA THR A 8 17.04 9.09 -4.05
C THR A 8 15.51 9.07 -4.10
N VAL A 9 14.86 10.24 -4.09
CA VAL A 9 13.41 10.39 -4.19
C VAL A 9 12.89 9.87 -5.54
N THR A 10 13.58 10.20 -6.63
CA THR A 10 13.22 9.71 -7.98
C THR A 10 13.32 8.18 -8.05
N PHE A 11 14.39 7.61 -7.49
CA PHE A 11 14.56 6.17 -7.43
C PHE A 11 13.46 5.51 -6.60
N ALA A 12 13.12 6.08 -5.44
CA ALA A 12 12.01 5.60 -4.60
C ALA A 12 10.67 5.60 -5.35
N TYR A 13 10.33 6.68 -6.05
CA TYR A 13 9.12 6.74 -6.87
C TYR A 13 9.10 5.67 -7.97
N SER A 14 10.23 5.46 -8.66
CA SER A 14 10.32 4.44 -9.71
C SER A 14 10.08 3.03 -9.17
N GLY A 15 10.65 2.71 -8.00
CA GLY A 15 10.47 1.42 -7.32
C GLY A 15 9.05 1.22 -6.81
N LEU A 16 8.43 2.26 -6.24
CA LEU A 16 7.03 2.22 -5.80
C LEU A 16 6.07 2.02 -6.97
N LEU A 17 6.33 2.68 -8.11
CA LEU A 17 5.51 2.55 -9.31
C LEU A 17 5.60 1.14 -9.90
N LEU A 18 6.81 0.56 -9.96
CA LEU A 18 7.00 -0.83 -10.36
C LEU A 18 6.27 -1.79 -9.40
N SER A 19 6.40 -1.56 -8.10
CA SER A 19 5.72 -2.37 -7.07
C SER A 19 4.21 -2.28 -7.19
N PHE A 20 3.68 -1.10 -7.48
CA PHE A 20 2.25 -0.87 -7.70
C PHE A 20 1.74 -1.69 -8.88
N VAL A 21 2.43 -1.65 -10.02
CA VAL A 21 2.06 -2.44 -11.21
C VAL A 21 2.05 -3.94 -10.90
N MET A 22 3.07 -4.44 -10.18
CA MET A 22 3.13 -5.85 -9.78
C MET A 22 2.00 -6.24 -8.81
N ALA A 23 1.74 -5.41 -7.80
CA ALA A 23 0.68 -5.66 -6.83
C ALA A 23 -0.70 -5.61 -7.49
N PHE A 24 -0.91 -4.66 -8.41
CA PHE A 24 -2.13 -4.54 -9.19
C PHE A 24 -2.35 -5.73 -10.12
N ALA A 25 -1.30 -6.21 -10.79
CA ALA A 25 -1.36 -7.44 -11.57
C ALA A 25 -1.78 -8.64 -10.70
N ARG A 26 -1.24 -8.77 -9.49
CA ARG A 26 -1.62 -9.82 -8.53
C ARG A 26 -3.05 -9.68 -8.01
N LEU A 27 -3.54 -8.46 -7.83
CA LEU A 27 -4.93 -8.20 -7.43
C LEU A 27 -5.93 -8.74 -8.47
N ILE A 28 -5.62 -8.59 -9.76
CA ILE A 28 -6.48 -9.03 -10.86
C ILE A 28 -6.33 -10.54 -11.11
N LEU A 29 -5.09 -11.02 -11.21
CA LEU A 29 -4.77 -12.39 -11.63
C LEU A 29 -4.71 -13.39 -10.46
N GLY A 30 -4.87 -12.93 -9.22
CA GLY A 30 -4.78 -13.77 -8.02
C GLY A 30 -5.78 -14.95 -8.05
N PRO A 31 -5.32 -16.20 -7.82
CA PRO A 31 -6.15 -17.40 -7.94
C PRO A 31 -7.12 -17.56 -6.78
N THR A 32 -6.72 -17.16 -5.56
CA THR A 32 -7.56 -17.26 -4.37
C THR A 32 -8.07 -15.89 -3.92
N LEU A 33 -9.21 -15.85 -3.21
CA LEU A 33 -9.69 -14.62 -2.57
C LEU A 33 -8.66 -14.06 -1.57
N ALA A 34 -7.96 -14.94 -0.87
CA ALA A 34 -6.91 -14.55 0.06
C ALA A 34 -5.75 -13.83 -0.65
N ASP A 35 -5.29 -14.33 -1.80
CA ASP A 35 -4.24 -13.67 -2.59
C ASP A 35 -4.62 -12.24 -3.00
N ARG A 36 -5.89 -12.05 -3.39
CA ARG A 36 -6.40 -10.74 -3.80
C ARG A 36 -6.50 -9.77 -2.63
N VAL A 37 -6.94 -10.24 -1.46
CA VAL A 37 -6.99 -9.42 -0.24
C VAL A 37 -5.59 -8.99 0.18
N VAL A 38 -4.60 -9.89 0.14
CA VAL A 38 -3.20 -9.55 0.44
C VAL A 38 -2.63 -8.58 -0.60
N ALA A 39 -2.96 -8.74 -1.88
CA ALA A 39 -2.55 -7.79 -2.92
C ALA A 39 -3.16 -6.39 -2.71
N LEU A 40 -4.41 -6.32 -2.24
CA LEU A 40 -5.08 -5.06 -1.89
C LEU A 40 -4.42 -4.36 -0.69
N ASP A 41 -4.03 -5.13 0.33
CA ASP A 41 -3.28 -4.63 1.49
C ASP A 41 -1.93 -4.06 1.06
N LEU A 42 -1.22 -4.78 0.18
CA LEU A 42 0.05 -4.33 -0.39
C LEU A 42 -0.12 -3.03 -1.20
N ILE A 43 -1.18 -2.87 -1.97
CA ILE A 43 -1.47 -1.62 -2.71
C ILE A 43 -1.66 -0.46 -1.74
N SER A 44 -2.38 -0.69 -0.63
CA SER A 44 -2.55 0.33 0.42
C SER A 44 -1.20 0.73 1.02
N PHE A 45 -0.33 -0.25 1.28
CA PHE A 45 1.02 0.00 1.81
C PHE A 45 1.91 0.76 0.82
N ILE A 46 1.84 0.43 -0.47
CA ILE A 46 2.54 1.17 -1.53
C ILE A 46 2.04 2.62 -1.62
N THR A 47 0.73 2.83 -1.46
CA THR A 47 0.11 4.16 -1.45
C THR A 47 0.63 5.00 -0.28
N ILE A 48 0.75 4.41 0.91
CA ILE A 48 1.39 5.05 2.08
C ILE A 48 2.84 5.40 1.75
N GLY A 49 3.58 4.51 1.11
CA GLY A 49 4.94 4.79 0.63
C GLY A 49 5.02 5.99 -0.32
N PHE A 50 4.09 6.10 -1.28
CA PHE A 50 3.99 7.26 -2.17
C PHE A 50 3.75 8.56 -1.40
N ILE A 51 2.83 8.56 -0.44
CA ILE A 51 2.53 9.74 0.39
C ILE A 51 3.77 10.14 1.19
N THR A 52 4.45 9.18 1.83
CA THR A 52 5.66 9.44 2.63
C THR A 52 6.80 10.03 1.79
N VAL A 53 7.04 9.50 0.59
CA VAL A 53 8.07 10.04 -0.33
C VAL A 53 7.65 11.42 -0.83
N TYR A 54 6.36 11.65 -1.08
CA TYR A 54 5.84 12.94 -1.48
C TYR A 54 5.97 14.00 -0.40
N THR A 55 5.80 13.65 0.88
CA THR A 55 6.07 14.56 1.99
C THR A 55 7.50 15.10 1.97
N LEU A 56 8.48 14.25 1.63
CA LEU A 56 9.89 14.65 1.52
C LEU A 56 10.15 15.61 0.36
N ASP A 57 9.35 15.52 -0.71
CA ASP A 57 9.47 16.37 -1.90
C ASP A 57 8.73 17.70 -1.74
N SER A 58 7.53 17.67 -1.15
CA SER A 58 6.69 18.86 -0.93
C SER A 58 7.09 19.66 0.31
N GLY A 59 7.77 19.04 1.29
CA GLY A 59 8.09 19.64 2.59
C GLY A 59 6.88 19.79 3.52
N GLU A 60 5.76 19.15 3.19
CA GLU A 60 4.49 19.27 3.92
C GLU A 60 4.30 18.09 4.88
N ASP A 61 4.84 18.21 6.10
CA ASP A 61 4.83 17.13 7.10
C ASP A 61 3.42 16.65 7.48
N ALA A 62 2.39 17.49 7.30
CA ALA A 62 0.99 17.15 7.56
C ALA A 62 0.48 15.94 6.74
N LEU A 63 1.15 15.60 5.63
CA LEU A 63 0.80 14.43 4.81
C LEU A 63 1.18 13.11 5.50
N LEU A 64 2.10 13.11 6.46
CA LEU A 64 2.45 11.91 7.24
C LEU A 64 1.30 11.46 8.14
N ASP A 65 0.51 12.38 8.68
CA ASP A 65 -0.67 12.04 9.48
C ASP A 65 -1.70 11.26 8.66
N ILE A 66 -1.86 11.65 7.38
CA ILE A 66 -2.71 10.94 6.43
C ILE A 66 -2.14 9.54 6.15
N ALA A 67 -0.83 9.44 5.93
CA ALA A 67 -0.14 8.17 5.67
C ALA A 67 -0.32 7.17 6.83
N ILE A 68 -0.13 7.63 8.08
CA ILE A 68 -0.30 6.81 9.29
C ILE A 68 -1.76 6.39 9.45
N THR A 69 -2.70 7.32 9.27
CA THR A 69 -4.13 7.05 9.38
C THR A 69 -4.58 6.01 8.36
N LEU A 70 -4.14 6.15 7.10
CA LEU A 70 -4.39 5.15 6.05
C LEU A 70 -3.80 3.79 6.39
N GLY A 71 -2.61 3.73 7.00
CA GLY A 71 -2.01 2.48 7.47
C GLY A 71 -2.86 1.75 8.49
N LEU A 72 -3.41 2.47 9.47
CA LEU A 72 -4.30 1.88 10.46
C LEU A 72 -5.61 1.38 9.83
N VAL A 73 -6.21 2.16 8.93
CA VAL A 73 -7.46 1.81 8.25
C VAL A 73 -7.26 0.59 7.34
N ALA A 74 -6.19 0.57 6.54
CA ALA A 74 -5.86 -0.55 5.66
C ALA A 74 -5.67 -1.85 6.45
N PHE A 75 -4.88 -1.80 7.52
CA PHE A 75 -4.65 -2.94 8.41
C PHE A 75 -5.96 -3.48 9.02
N LEU A 76 -6.82 -2.60 9.53
CA LEU A 76 -8.14 -2.99 10.04
C LEU A 76 -9.02 -3.64 8.96
N GLY A 77 -8.99 -3.10 7.74
CA GLY A 77 -9.68 -3.66 6.58
C GLY A 77 -9.22 -5.10 6.29
N THR A 78 -7.91 -5.33 6.28
CA THR A 78 -7.31 -6.65 6.04
C THR A 78 -7.72 -7.66 7.12
N ILE A 79 -7.73 -7.26 8.41
CA ILE A 79 -8.26 -8.11 9.49
C ILE A 79 -9.75 -8.42 9.31
N ALA A 80 -10.54 -7.43 8.90
CA ALA A 80 -11.97 -7.62 8.67
C ALA A 80 -12.23 -8.62 7.53
N PHE A 81 -11.48 -8.52 6.43
CA PHE A 81 -11.55 -9.47 5.32
C PHE A 81 -11.09 -10.88 5.74
N ALA A 82 -10.00 -11.00 6.50
CA ALA A 82 -9.55 -12.29 7.01
C ALA A 82 -10.65 -12.96 7.87
N ARG A 83 -11.28 -12.21 8.78
CA ARG A 83 -12.40 -12.69 9.59
C ARG A 83 -13.62 -13.08 8.74
N LEU A 84 -13.93 -12.32 7.69
CA LEU A 84 -15.03 -12.64 6.77
C LEU A 84 -14.78 -13.97 6.02
N ILE A 85 -13.55 -14.19 5.54
CA ILE A 85 -13.16 -15.41 4.84
C ILE A 85 -13.29 -16.62 5.76
N VAL A 86 -12.77 -16.54 6.99
CA VAL A 86 -12.87 -17.62 7.99
C VAL A 86 -14.34 -17.93 8.31
N LYS A 87 -15.14 -16.90 8.59
CA LYS A 87 -16.57 -17.05 8.92
C LYS A 87 -17.39 -17.69 7.79
N ARG A 88 -17.02 -17.47 6.52
CA ARG A 88 -17.67 -18.13 5.39
C ARG A 88 -17.35 -19.62 5.34
N LYS A 89 -16.10 -19.99 5.62
CA LYS A 89 -15.65 -21.39 5.63
C LYS A 89 -16.29 -22.23 6.74
N GLU A 90 -16.69 -21.62 7.86
CA GLU A 90 -17.41 -22.29 8.96
C GLU A 90 -18.90 -22.56 8.67
N LYS A 91 -19.47 -21.89 7.65
CA LYS A 91 -20.89 -22.02 7.29
C LYS A 91 -21.17 -23.00 6.15
N GLU A 92 -20.12 -23.42 5.44
CA GLU A 92 -20.15 -24.52 4.47
C GLU A 92 -19.82 -25.85 5.15
#